data_AF-A0AAQ3KL67-F1
#
_entry.id   AF-A0AAQ3KL67-F1
#
_cell.length_a   1.000
_cell.length_b   1.000
_cell.length_c   1.000
_cell.angle_alpha   90.00
_cell.angle_beta   90.00
_cell.angle_gamma   90.00
#
_symmetry.space_group_name_H-M   'P 1'
#
loop_
_entity.id
_entity.type
_entity.pdbx_description
1 polymer ?
#
loop_
_entity_poly.entity_id
_entity_poly.type
_entity_poly.pdbx_seq_one_letter_code
_entity_poly.pdbx_strand_id
1 'polypeptide(L)'
;MGRGRFKAKPTGRRNFSTPEEMAAGSSARPRTFKKAQEEEAAHHEKEESEEESGGDSEEETEKKKGILDASEIQNPNLVKPRNVKARAADVESSPELSRREREEIEKQKAHERYMRLQEQGKTEQARKDLERLALIRQQRAEAAKKREEEKTAKEQKKAEARK
;
A
#
# COMPACT_ATOMS: atom_id res chain seq x y z
N MET A 1 -48.39 27.86 -8.46
CA MET A 1 -46.94 27.72 -8.21
C MET A 1 -46.40 26.56 -9.05
N GLY A 2 -45.90 26.84 -10.26
CA GLY A 2 -45.40 25.80 -11.17
C GLY A 2 -44.01 25.34 -10.75
N ARG A 3 -43.87 24.10 -10.27
CA ARG A 3 -42.55 23.52 -9.97
C ARG A 3 -41.91 23.02 -11.26
N GLY A 4 -40.92 23.76 -11.75
CA GLY A 4 -40.14 23.39 -12.93
C GLY A 4 -39.42 22.05 -12.72
N ARG A 5 -39.51 21.16 -13.72
CA ARG A 5 -38.83 19.87 -13.75
C ARG A 5 -37.34 20.10 -14.04
N PHE A 6 -36.51 20.18 -13.01
CA PHE A 6 -35.06 20.27 -13.15
C PHE A 6 -34.52 18.91 -13.63
N LYS A 7 -34.14 18.81 -14.91
CA LYS A 7 -33.40 17.66 -15.43
C LYS A 7 -31.93 17.81 -15.03
N ALA A 8 -31.50 17.13 -13.97
CA ALA A 8 -30.08 17.04 -13.64
C ALA A 8 -29.37 16.35 -14.81
N LYS A 9 -28.44 17.05 -15.48
CA LYS A 9 -27.56 16.42 -16.48
C LYS A 9 -26.75 15.33 -15.76
N PRO A 10 -26.50 14.17 -16.40
CA PRO A 10 -25.64 13.17 -15.81
C PRO A 10 -24.26 13.81 -15.62
N THR A 11 -23.88 14.03 -14.37
CA THR A 11 -22.52 14.45 -14.03
C THR A 11 -21.59 13.36 -14.56
N GLY A 12 -20.81 13.68 -15.60
CA GLY A 12 -19.91 12.73 -16.23
C GLY A 12 -19.06 12.01 -15.18
N ARG A 13 -18.95 10.68 -15.30
CA ARG A 13 -18.11 9.89 -14.40
C ARG A 13 -16.70 10.45 -14.44
N ARG A 14 -16.18 10.87 -13.28
CA ARG A 14 -14.79 11.29 -13.14
C ARG A 14 -13.92 10.04 -13.16
N ASN A 15 -13.03 9.96 -14.15
CA ASN A 15 -12.04 8.89 -14.20
C ASN A 15 -10.84 9.33 -13.36
N PHE A 16 -10.62 8.68 -12.22
CA PHE A 16 -9.42 8.86 -11.42
C PHE A 16 -8.39 7.82 -11.86
N SER A 17 -7.13 8.23 -12.01
CA SER A 17 -6.04 7.29 -12.27
C SER A 17 -5.90 6.32 -11.11
N THR A 18 -5.89 5.02 -11.41
CA THR A 18 -5.65 4.00 -10.38
C THR A 18 -4.17 3.97 -10.00
N PRO A 19 -3.81 3.49 -8.79
CA PRO A 19 -2.41 3.34 -8.40
C PRO A 19 -1.63 2.41 -9.35
N GLU A 20 -2.30 1.40 -9.92
CA GLU A 20 -1.71 0.52 -10.93
C GLU A 20 -1.40 1.25 -12.25
N GLU A 21 -2.31 2.12 -12.73
CA GLU A 21 -2.06 2.98 -13.91
C GLU A 21 -0.99 4.04 -13.65
N MET A 22 -0.87 4.52 -12.41
CA MET A 22 0.20 5.42 -12.00
C MET A 22 1.54 4.70 -12.04
N ALA A 23 1.65 3.46 -11.54
CA ALA A 23 2.87 2.65 -11.61
C ALA A 23 3.23 2.28 -13.05
N ALA A 24 2.25 1.87 -13.86
CA ALA A 24 2.45 1.51 -15.27
C ALA A 24 2.73 2.70 -16.19
N GLY A 25 2.60 3.93 -15.69
CA GLY A 25 2.85 5.14 -16.48
C GLY A 25 1.83 5.40 -17.59
N SER A 26 0.70 4.70 -17.60
CA SER A 26 -0.43 4.85 -18.52
C SER A 26 -1.46 5.87 -18.03
N SER A 27 -1.27 6.45 -16.85
CA SER A 27 -2.17 7.46 -16.27
C SER A 27 -2.40 8.64 -17.23
N ALA A 28 -3.63 9.15 -17.29
CA ALA A 28 -3.99 10.33 -18.09
C ALA A 28 -3.34 11.66 -17.62
N ARG A 29 -2.50 11.63 -16.57
CA ARG A 29 -1.78 12.78 -16.03
C ARG A 29 -0.48 13.02 -16.82
N PRO A 30 -0.13 14.28 -17.15
CA PRO A 30 1.08 14.58 -17.93
C PRO A 30 2.35 14.18 -17.16
N ARG A 31 3.34 13.63 -17.88
CA ARG A 31 4.61 13.15 -17.32
C ARG A 31 5.44 14.23 -16.61
N THR A 32 5.23 15.49 -16.94
CA THR A 32 5.88 16.64 -16.30
C THR A 32 5.50 16.78 -14.82
N PHE A 33 4.29 16.35 -14.44
CA PHE A 33 3.82 16.41 -13.05
C PHE A 33 4.44 15.32 -12.16
N LYS A 34 4.80 14.17 -12.74
CA LYS A 34 5.51 13.10 -12.02
C LYS A 34 6.93 13.52 -11.67
N LYS A 35 7.64 14.18 -12.59
CA LYS A 35 9.02 14.61 -12.36
C LYS A 35 9.13 15.60 -11.20
N ALA A 36 8.19 16.55 -11.09
CA ALA A 36 8.14 17.47 -9.95
C ALA A 36 7.86 16.76 -8.62
N GLN A 37 6.91 15.81 -8.60
CA GLN A 37 6.57 15.05 -7.38
C GLN A 37 7.70 14.09 -6.95
N GLU A 38 8.45 13.53 -7.90
CA GLU A 38 9.60 12.67 -7.64
C GLU A 38 10.82 13.49 -7.17
N GLU A 39 11.05 14.68 -7.73
CA GLU A 39 12.06 15.62 -7.22
C GLU A 39 11.72 16.13 -5.80
N GLU A 40 10.45 16.40 -5.50
CA GLU A 40 9.99 16.81 -4.17
C GLU A 40 10.10 15.67 -3.15
N ALA A 41 9.76 14.43 -3.53
CA ALA A 41 9.94 13.25 -2.68
C ALA A 41 11.42 12.94 -2.41
N ALA A 42 12.29 13.05 -3.44
CA ALA A 42 13.72 12.88 -3.28
C ALA A 42 14.37 13.99 -2.43
N HIS A 43 13.84 15.21 -2.48
CA HIS A 43 14.27 16.30 -1.60
C HIS A 43 13.88 16.04 -0.15
N HIS A 44 12.67 15.54 0.11
CA HIS A 44 12.20 15.19 1.44
C HIS A 44 12.99 14.02 2.06
N GLU A 45 13.29 12.96 1.29
CA GLU A 45 14.15 11.86 1.77
C GLU A 45 15.59 12.34 2.07
N LYS A 46 16.07 13.34 1.33
CA LYS A 46 17.41 13.89 1.54
C LYS A 46 17.49 14.81 2.76
N GLU A 47 16.48 15.65 3.00
CA GLU A 47 16.40 16.47 4.22
C GLU A 47 16.25 15.60 5.48
N GLU A 48 15.44 14.54 5.43
CA GLU A 48 15.28 13.59 6.54
C GLU A 48 16.58 12.83 6.87
N SER A 49 17.42 12.57 5.86
CA SER A 49 18.75 11.96 6.05
C SER A 49 19.82 12.95 6.54
N GLU A 50 19.68 14.26 6.32
CA GLU A 50 20.65 15.28 6.76
C GLU A 50 20.38 15.74 8.21
N GLU A 51 19.12 15.67 8.66
CA GLU A 51 18.71 15.99 10.03
C GLU A 51 19.10 14.91 11.05
N GLU A 52 19.34 13.65 10.62
CA GLU A 52 19.80 12.56 11.51
C GLU A 52 21.32 12.60 11.82
N SER A 53 22.11 13.40 11.09
CA SER A 53 23.58 13.45 11.25
C SER A 53 24.10 14.63 12.10
N GLY A 54 23.21 15.42 12.71
CA GLY A 54 23.55 16.62 13.49
C GLY A 54 23.48 16.41 15.01
N GLY A 55 24.15 15.39 15.55
CA GLY A 55 24.18 15.12 16.99
C GLY A 55 25.61 15.03 17.52
N ASP A 56 26.17 16.15 18.00
CA ASP A 56 26.88 16.29 19.28
C ASP A 56 27.48 17.70 19.45
N SER A 57 27.26 18.27 20.64
CA SER A 57 28.20 19.10 21.41
C SER A 57 27.72 20.49 21.89
N GLU A 58 27.76 20.57 23.23
CA GLU A 58 28.06 21.71 24.11
C GLU A 58 26.98 22.74 24.47
N GLU A 59 26.50 22.56 25.72
CA GLU A 59 26.26 23.56 26.76
C GLU A 59 26.51 25.04 26.36
N GLU A 60 25.44 25.73 25.96
CA GLU A 60 25.38 27.17 26.12
C GLU A 60 23.98 27.57 26.62
N THR A 61 23.95 28.23 27.78
CA THR A 61 22.79 28.94 28.31
C THR A 61 22.48 30.12 27.40
N GLU A 62 21.88 29.85 26.25
CA GLU A 62 21.41 30.90 25.35
C GLU A 62 20.14 31.50 25.94
N LYS A 63 20.23 32.76 26.36
CA LYS A 63 19.08 33.60 26.68
C LYS A 63 18.28 33.80 25.39
N LYS A 64 17.34 32.91 25.11
CA LYS A 64 16.45 32.98 23.95
C LYS A 64 15.45 34.12 24.16
N LYS A 65 15.73 35.27 23.54
CA LYS A 65 14.80 36.40 23.47
C LYS A 65 13.79 36.14 22.35
N GLY A 66 12.53 35.91 22.70
CA GLY A 66 11.44 35.82 21.74
C GLY A 66 10.13 35.32 22.34
N ILE A 67 9.05 35.46 21.57
CA ILE A 67 7.66 35.04 21.86
C ILE A 67 7.54 33.55 22.24
N LEU A 68 8.59 32.76 21.97
CA LEU A 68 8.72 31.35 22.33
C LEU A 68 8.77 31.08 23.84
N ASP A 69 9.16 32.06 24.66
CA ASP A 69 9.21 31.92 26.13
C ASP A 69 7.85 32.25 26.80
N ALA A 70 6.97 32.97 26.09
CA ALA A 70 5.62 33.32 26.59
C ALA A 70 4.58 32.23 26.33
N SER A 71 4.91 31.23 25.52
CA SER A 71 4.07 30.04 25.32
C SER A 71 4.46 29.01 26.37
N GLU A 72 4.02 29.22 27.61
CA GLU A 72 4.07 28.20 28.65
C GLU A 72 3.51 26.89 28.08
N ILE A 73 4.34 25.86 27.99
CA ILE A 73 3.91 24.53 27.52
C ILE A 73 2.97 23.96 28.59
N GLN A 74 1.68 24.32 28.51
CA GLN A 74 0.61 23.77 29.33
C GLN A 74 0.19 22.42 28.74
N ASN A 75 1.10 21.45 28.78
CA ASN A 75 0.78 20.07 28.47
C ASN A 75 0.36 19.37 29.77
N PRO A 76 -0.94 19.08 29.99
CA PRO A 76 -1.41 18.42 31.21
C PRO A 76 -0.90 16.98 31.36
N ASN A 77 -0.35 16.39 30.29
CA ASN A 77 0.30 15.08 30.29
C ASN A 77 1.83 15.16 30.37
N LEU A 78 2.41 16.32 30.72
CA LEU A 78 3.83 16.41 31.02
C LEU A 78 4.10 15.77 32.39
N VAL A 79 4.04 14.44 32.43
CA VAL A 79 4.30 13.64 33.61
C VAL A 79 5.78 13.80 33.94
N LYS A 80 6.07 14.48 35.05
CA LYS A 80 7.43 14.58 35.59
C LYS A 80 7.98 13.17 35.80
N PRO A 81 9.18 12.84 35.28
CA PRO A 81 9.74 11.52 35.46
C PRO A 81 9.90 11.23 36.96
N ARG A 82 9.30 10.14 37.43
CA ARG A 82 9.42 9.65 38.80
C ARG A 82 10.53 8.59 38.85
N ASN A 83 11.51 8.80 39.72
CA ASN A 83 12.66 7.93 39.87
C ASN A 83 12.22 6.68 40.65
N VAL A 84 11.72 5.66 39.94
CA VAL A 84 11.39 4.38 40.55
C VAL A 84 12.65 3.53 40.62
N LYS A 85 12.95 2.96 41.80
CA LYS A 85 14.11 2.08 41.99
C LYS A 85 13.91 0.81 41.17
N ALA A 86 14.90 0.44 40.34
CA ALA A 86 14.85 -0.69 39.41
C ALA A 86 14.45 -2.05 40.04
N ARG A 87 14.62 -2.21 41.36
CA ARG A 87 14.22 -3.43 42.08
C ARG A 87 12.70 -3.62 42.27
N ALA A 88 11.89 -2.60 42.00
CA ALA A 88 10.43 -2.67 42.10
C ALA A 88 9.73 -2.74 40.73
N ALA A 89 10.49 -2.78 39.64
CA ALA A 89 9.94 -3.06 38.31
C ALA A 89 9.84 -4.59 38.16
N ASP A 90 8.61 -5.11 38.24
CA ASP A 90 8.32 -6.50 37.90
C ASP A 90 8.35 -6.66 36.38
N VAL A 91 9.53 -6.95 35.84
CA VAL A 91 9.81 -7.05 34.39
C VAL A 91 9.24 -8.34 33.80
N GLU A 92 8.84 -9.30 34.62
CA GLU A 92 8.37 -10.63 34.18
C GLU A 92 6.85 -10.69 34.00
N SER A 93 6.09 -9.78 34.61
CA SER A 93 4.66 -9.63 34.35
C SER A 93 4.45 -8.79 33.08
N SER A 94 4.33 -9.47 31.94
CA SER A 94 3.77 -8.83 30.74
C SER A 94 2.38 -8.29 31.12
N PRO A 95 2.05 -7.02 30.83
CA PRO A 95 0.75 -6.47 31.17
C PRO A 95 -0.33 -7.35 30.54
N GLU A 96 -1.22 -7.88 31.38
CA GLU A 96 -2.35 -8.65 30.90
C GLU A 96 -3.17 -7.75 29.97
N LEU A 97 -3.07 -8.01 28.66
CA LEU A 97 -3.81 -7.27 27.63
C LEU A 97 -5.26 -7.12 28.07
N SER A 98 -5.76 -5.89 28.00
CA SER A 98 -7.13 -5.56 28.34
C SER A 98 -8.07 -6.45 27.52
N ARG A 99 -9.25 -6.79 28.06
CA ARG A 99 -10.24 -7.62 27.35
C ARG A 99 -10.49 -7.13 25.91
N ARG A 100 -10.50 -5.80 25.73
CA ARG A 100 -10.63 -5.14 24.43
C ARG A 100 -9.44 -5.44 23.50
N GLU A 101 -8.22 -5.36 24.02
CA GLU A 101 -7.00 -5.60 23.24
C GLU A 101 -6.89 -7.07 22.83
N ARG A 102 -7.33 -8.01 23.68
CA ARG A 102 -7.38 -9.44 23.33
C ARG A 102 -8.34 -9.71 22.17
N GLU A 103 -9.54 -9.14 22.22
CA GLU A 103 -10.54 -9.28 21.15
C GLU A 103 -10.05 -8.63 19.84
N GLU A 104 -9.38 -7.49 19.91
CA GLU A 104 -8.81 -6.82 18.73
C GLU A 104 -7.69 -7.64 18.09
N ILE A 105 -6.79 -8.23 18.88
CA ILE A 105 -5.72 -9.10 18.39
C ILE A 105 -6.29 -10.39 17.79
N GLU A 106 -7.32 -10.98 18.40
CA GLU A 106 -7.99 -12.16 17.86
C GLU A 106 -8.68 -11.84 16.53
N LYS A 107 -9.32 -10.68 16.42
CA LYS A 107 -9.93 -10.21 15.17
C LYS A 107 -8.90 -9.99 14.07
N GLN A 108 -7.75 -9.40 14.41
CA GLN A 108 -6.63 -9.24 13.47
C GLN A 108 -6.10 -10.60 13.02
N LYS A 109 -5.80 -11.51 13.95
CA LYS A 109 -5.34 -12.88 13.64
C LYS A 109 -6.35 -13.66 12.79
N ALA A 110 -7.65 -13.52 13.06
CA ALA A 110 -8.69 -14.16 12.26
C ALA A 110 -8.73 -13.60 10.83
N HIS A 111 -8.59 -12.28 10.67
CA HIS A 111 -8.52 -11.65 9.37
C HIS A 111 -7.27 -12.07 8.59
N GLU A 112 -6.10 -12.04 9.22
CA GLU A 112 -4.84 -12.53 8.64
C GLU A 112 -4.94 -14.00 8.22
N ARG A 113 -5.54 -14.85 9.05
CA ARG A 113 -5.77 -16.25 8.72
C ARG A 113 -6.67 -16.39 7.50
N TYR A 114 -7.74 -15.60 7.41
CA TYR A 114 -8.63 -15.58 6.25
C TYR A 114 -7.88 -15.15 4.98
N MET A 115 -7.12 -14.06 5.05
CA MET A 115 -6.30 -13.57 3.94
C MET A 115 -5.27 -14.62 3.49
N ARG A 116 -4.57 -15.24 4.44
CA ARG A 116 -3.62 -16.33 4.18
C ARG A 116 -4.28 -17.55 3.54
N LEU A 117 -5.50 -17.91 3.95
CA LEU A 117 -6.26 -19.01 3.32
C LEU A 117 -6.69 -18.67 1.90
N GLN A 118 -7.02 -17.39 1.64
CA GLN A 118 -7.38 -16.90 0.32
C GLN A 118 -6.17 -16.92 -0.62
N GLU A 119 -5.01 -16.44 -0.17
CA GLU A 119 -3.73 -16.53 -0.89
C GLU A 119 -3.34 -17.99 -1.19
N GLN A 120 -3.56 -18.89 -0.22
CA GLN A 120 -3.32 -20.32 -0.40
C GLN A 120 -4.32 -20.99 -1.35
N GLY A 121 -5.33 -20.28 -1.85
CA GLY A 121 -6.35 -20.86 -2.71
C GLY A 121 -7.28 -21.83 -1.96
N LYS A 122 -7.36 -21.77 -0.63
CA LYS A 122 -8.16 -22.70 0.17
C LYS A 122 -9.60 -22.23 0.36
N THR A 123 -9.87 -20.93 0.23
CA THR A 123 -11.24 -20.41 0.23
C THR A 123 -11.96 -20.81 -1.05
N GLU A 124 -13.28 -21.03 -0.98
CA GLU A 124 -14.07 -21.44 -2.16
C GLU A 124 -14.00 -20.42 -3.30
N GLN A 125 -13.91 -19.13 -2.96
CA GLN A 125 -13.72 -18.05 -3.94
C GLN A 125 -12.38 -18.21 -4.67
N ALA A 126 -11.29 -18.36 -3.93
CA ALA A 126 -9.97 -18.49 -4.52
C ALA A 126 -9.82 -19.79 -5.33
N ARG A 127 -10.46 -20.88 -4.92
CA ARG A 127 -10.52 -22.12 -5.72
C ARG A 127 -11.19 -21.88 -7.08
N LYS A 128 -12.35 -21.22 -7.10
CA LYS A 128 -13.07 -20.88 -8.34
C LYS A 128 -12.24 -19.97 -9.24
N ASP A 129 -11.55 -18.99 -8.67
CA ASP A 129 -10.69 -18.08 -9.43
C ASP A 129 -9.48 -18.83 -10.03
N LEU A 130 -8.85 -19.72 -9.26
CA LEU A 130 -7.76 -20.58 -9.75
C LEU A 130 -8.24 -21.53 -10.84
N GLU A 131 -9.40 -22.15 -10.69
CA GLU A 131 -10.03 -23.01 -11.70
C GLU A 131 -10.31 -22.23 -12.99
N ARG A 132 -10.86 -21.03 -12.88
CA ARG A 132 -11.09 -20.13 -14.02
C ARG A 132 -9.78 -19.79 -14.73
N LEU A 133 -8.72 -19.46 -13.98
CA LEU A 133 -7.40 -19.18 -14.55
C LEU A 133 -6.80 -20.44 -15.20
N ALA A 134 -6.98 -21.63 -14.62
CA ALA A 134 -6.51 -22.89 -15.18
C ALA A 134 -7.19 -23.18 -16.53
N LEU A 135 -8.50 -22.97 -16.64
CA LEU A 135 -9.25 -23.12 -17.89
C LEU A 135 -8.75 -22.15 -18.97
N ILE A 136 -8.46 -20.89 -18.62
CA ILE A 136 -7.88 -19.94 -19.57
C ILE A 136 -6.47 -20.39 -20.02
N ARG A 137 -5.64 -20.89 -19.09
CA ARG A 137 -4.32 -21.43 -19.43
C ARG A 137 -4.43 -22.63 -20.38
N GLN A 138 -5.39 -23.54 -20.14
CA GLN A 138 -5.65 -24.67 -21.02
C GLN A 138 -6.08 -24.20 -22.42
N GLN A 139 -7.05 -23.30 -22.53
CA GLN A 139 -7.48 -22.76 -23.81
C GLN A 139 -6.34 -22.08 -24.59
N ARG A 140 -5.46 -21.36 -23.88
CA ARG A 140 -4.27 -20.74 -24.50
C ARG A 140 -3.27 -21.80 -24.97
N ALA A 141 -3.00 -22.81 -24.16
CA ALA A 141 -2.10 -23.89 -24.53
C ALA A 141 -2.64 -24.70 -25.72
N GLU A 142 -3.93 -25.05 -25.72
CA GLU A 142 -4.58 -25.72 -26.84
C GLU A 142 -4.56 -24.87 -28.11
N ALA A 143 -4.82 -23.56 -28.02
CA ALA A 143 -4.72 -22.67 -29.17
C ALA A 143 -3.28 -22.55 -29.69
N ALA A 144 -2.28 -22.54 -28.81
CA ALA A 144 -0.87 -22.55 -29.21
C ALA A 144 -0.51 -23.87 -29.92
N LYS A 145 -0.87 -25.02 -29.34
CA LYS A 145 -0.67 -26.35 -29.95
C LYS A 145 -1.34 -26.45 -31.32
N LYS A 146 -2.61 -26.06 -31.45
CA LYS A 146 -3.32 -26.04 -32.75
C LYS A 146 -2.60 -25.16 -33.78
N ARG A 147 -2.07 -23.99 -33.38
CA ARG A 147 -1.29 -23.12 -34.28
C ARG A 147 0.04 -23.75 -34.68
N GLU A 148 0.70 -24.48 -33.79
CA GLU A 148 1.95 -25.18 -34.10
C GLU A 148 1.70 -26.36 -35.05
N GLU A 149 0.68 -27.18 -34.78
CA GLU A 149 0.25 -28.27 -35.66
C GLU A 149 -0.15 -27.78 -37.06
N GLU A 150 -0.88 -26.67 -37.16
CA GLU A 150 -1.19 -26.08 -38.46
C GLU A 150 0.05 -25.55 -39.20
N LYS A 151 1.03 -25.01 -38.47
CA LYS A 151 2.29 -24.53 -39.08
C LYS A 151 3.11 -25.71 -39.58
N THR A 152 3.29 -26.76 -38.77
CA THR A 152 4.04 -27.95 -39.18
C THR A 152 3.36 -28.68 -40.32
N ALA A 153 2.03 -28.82 -40.33
CA ALA A 153 1.30 -29.39 -41.46
C ALA A 153 1.43 -28.54 -42.75
N LYS A 154 1.42 -27.21 -42.64
CA LYS A 154 1.67 -26.31 -43.78
C LYS A 154 3.11 -26.43 -44.30
N GLU A 155 4.08 -26.59 -43.41
CA GLU A 155 5.49 -26.80 -43.78
C GLU A 155 5.71 -28.16 -44.44
N GLN A 156 5.11 -29.23 -43.91
CA GLN A 156 5.14 -30.56 -44.54
C GLN A 156 4.53 -30.53 -45.93
N LYS A 157 3.34 -29.93 -46.10
CA LYS A 157 2.71 -29.76 -47.43
C LYS A 157 3.57 -28.96 -48.40
N LYS A 158 4.25 -27.90 -47.93
CA LYS A 158 5.20 -27.13 -48.76
C LYS A 158 6.45 -27.92 -49.11
N ALA A 159 6.94 -28.78 -48.22
CA ALA A 159 8.08 -29.64 -48.47
C ALA A 159 7.74 -30.77 -49.44
N GLU A 160 6.55 -31.37 -49.33
CA GLU A 160 6.02 -32.35 -50.29
C GLU A 160 5.80 -31.73 -51.67
N ALA A 161 5.25 -30.51 -51.76
CA ALA A 161 5.06 -29.81 -53.04
C ALA A 161 6.37 -29.35 -53.72
N ARG A 162 7.51 -29.39 -53.01
CA ARG A 162 8.84 -29.06 -53.56
C ARG A 162 9.65 -30.29 -53.98
N LYS A 163 9.18 -31.49 -53.66
CA LYS A 163 9.73 -32.76 -54.16
C LYS A 163 9.07 -33.13 -55.47
#